data_AF-A0A7X9MTK7-F1
#
_entry.id   AF-A0A7X9MTK7-F1
#
_cell.length_a   1.000
_cell.length_b   1.000
_cell.length_c   1.000
_cell.angle_alpha   90.00
_cell.angle_beta   90.00
_cell.angle_gamma   90.00
#
_symmetry.space_group_name_H-M   'P 1'
#
loop_
_entity.id
_entity.type
_entity.pdbx_description
1 polymer ?
#
loop_
_entity_poly.entity_id
_entity_poly.type
_entity_poly.pdbx_seq_one_letter_code
_entity_poly.pdbx_strand_id
1 'polypeptide(L)'
;MNEGTANPDRIQLVAGGLDKNDIEEGHINIHKNIIREIQEELGINLTKIMCLSPLSPWLIKRGGQSLVLINRVTIDLTSQEVKEIHKHYKNELYSKGELPEFKRVETIPFNSRGLNRLLLSDYCKADYINPLCIYLLKQLKENKT
;
A
#
# COMPACT_ATOMS: atom_id res chain seq x y z
N MET A 1 9.39 -6.46 -2.22
CA MET A 1 8.66 -7.38 -3.12
C MET A 1 9.47 -8.64 -3.37
N ASN A 2 8.82 -9.71 -3.82
CA ASN A 2 9.44 -10.91 -4.38
C ASN A 2 9.87 -10.72 -5.84
N GLU A 3 10.67 -11.67 -6.35
CA GLU A 3 11.35 -11.60 -7.65
C GLU A 3 10.39 -11.58 -8.85
N GLY A 4 9.16 -12.08 -8.70
CA GLY A 4 8.15 -12.17 -9.77
C GLY A 4 7.28 -10.91 -9.99
N THR A 5 7.67 -9.76 -9.43
CA THR A 5 6.82 -8.55 -9.38
C THR A 5 7.40 -7.44 -10.25
N ALA A 6 6.63 -6.40 -10.55
CA ALA A 6 7.10 -5.26 -11.35
C ALA A 6 8.24 -4.46 -10.69
N ASN A 7 8.42 -4.57 -9.37
CA ASN A 7 9.42 -3.84 -8.59
C ASN A 7 10.10 -4.76 -7.56
N PRO A 8 10.87 -5.78 -7.99
CA PRO A 8 11.50 -6.72 -7.08
C PRO A 8 12.44 -5.99 -6.11
N ASP A 9 12.46 -6.43 -4.85
CA ASP A 9 13.35 -5.91 -3.79
C ASP A 9 13.28 -4.40 -3.50
N ARG A 10 12.20 -3.73 -3.92
CA ARG A 10 11.92 -2.33 -3.57
C ARG A 10 10.93 -2.22 -2.43
N ILE A 11 11.08 -1.15 -1.63
CA ILE A 11 10.02 -0.62 -0.78
C ILE A 11 8.97 0.01 -1.69
N GLN A 12 7.73 -0.43 -1.54
CA GLN A 12 6.56 0.14 -2.22
C GLN A 12 5.32 0.02 -1.34
N LEU A 13 4.28 0.76 -1.73
CA LEU A 13 2.93 0.60 -1.19
C LEU A 13 2.22 -0.56 -1.91
N VAL A 14 1.12 -1.04 -1.32
CA VAL A 14 0.18 -1.95 -1.97
C VAL A 14 -0.33 -1.32 -3.27
N ALA A 15 -0.27 -2.07 -4.37
CA ALA A 15 -0.73 -1.60 -5.67
C ALA A 15 -0.84 -2.74 -6.67
N GLY A 16 -1.92 -2.74 -7.46
CA GLY A 16 -2.03 -3.59 -8.63
C GLY A 16 -2.80 -2.93 -9.77
N GLY A 17 -2.88 -3.66 -10.88
CA GLY A 17 -3.60 -3.21 -12.06
C GLY A 17 -5.11 -3.33 -11.89
N LEU A 18 -5.85 -2.62 -12.75
CA LEU A 18 -7.27 -2.88 -12.92
C LEU A 18 -7.45 -4.14 -13.76
N ASP A 19 -8.35 -5.01 -13.35
CA ASP A 19 -8.78 -6.17 -14.15
C ASP A 19 -10.23 -6.02 -14.64
N LYS A 20 -10.71 -6.99 -15.42
CA LYS A 20 -12.09 -7.01 -15.93
C LYS A 20 -13.14 -7.14 -14.82
N ASN A 21 -12.78 -7.70 -13.67
CA ASN A 21 -13.66 -7.91 -12.53
C ASN A 21 -13.84 -6.62 -11.72
N ASP A 22 -12.93 -5.65 -11.89
CA ASP A 22 -13.01 -4.32 -11.33
C ASP A 22 -13.99 -3.41 -12.11
N ILE A 23 -14.65 -3.90 -13.16
CA ILE A 23 -15.66 -3.17 -13.93
C ILE A 23 -17.06 -3.63 -13.53
N GLU A 24 -17.90 -2.69 -13.07
CA GLU A 24 -19.29 -2.92 -12.71
C GLU A 24 -20.16 -1.92 -13.45
N GLU A 25 -21.16 -2.43 -14.18
CA GLU A 25 -22.10 -1.60 -14.96
C GLU A 25 -21.42 -0.61 -15.94
N GLY A 26 -20.25 -0.97 -16.47
CA GLY A 26 -19.48 -0.13 -17.39
C GLY A 26 -18.59 0.91 -16.70
N HIS A 27 -18.55 0.94 -15.37
CA HIS A 27 -17.72 1.83 -14.58
C HIS A 27 -16.62 1.06 -13.85
N ILE A 28 -15.45 1.68 -13.69
CA ILE A 28 -14.36 1.10 -12.89
C ILE A 28 -14.69 1.30 -11.40
N ASN A 29 -14.83 0.19 -10.67
CA ASN A 29 -14.98 0.18 -9.22
C ASN A 29 -13.59 0.19 -8.55
N ILE A 30 -13.06 1.39 -8.35
CA ILE A 30 -11.75 1.61 -7.70
C ILE A 30 -11.72 1.07 -6.26
N HIS A 31 -12.84 1.11 -5.54
CA HIS A 31 -12.90 0.62 -4.15
C HIS A 31 -12.73 -0.90 -4.11
N LYS A 32 -13.41 -1.60 -5.01
CA LYS A 32 -13.28 -3.05 -5.15
C LYS A 32 -11.84 -3.45 -5.46
N ASN A 33 -11.21 -2.75 -6.41
CA ASN A 33 -9.80 -2.96 -6.73
C ASN A 33 -8.91 -2.78 -5.48
N ILE A 34 -9.04 -1.67 -4.76
CA ILE A 34 -8.24 -1.40 -3.54
C ILE A 34 -8.45 -2.51 -2.48
N ILE A 35 -9.69 -2.93 -2.24
CA ILE A 35 -9.99 -3.99 -1.27
C ILE A 35 -9.36 -5.31 -1.70
N ARG A 36 -9.44 -5.65 -2.99
CA ARG A 36 -8.84 -6.86 -3.56
C ARG A 36 -7.32 -6.85 -3.41
N GLU A 37 -6.65 -5.79 -3.85
CA GLU A 37 -5.18 -5.68 -3.78
C GLU A 37 -4.67 -5.73 -2.33
N ILE A 38 -5.35 -5.05 -1.38
CA ILE A 38 -4.98 -5.12 0.04
C ILE A 38 -5.12 -6.55 0.60
N GLN A 39 -6.15 -7.28 0.17
CA GLN A 39 -6.36 -8.67 0.58
C GLN A 39 -5.33 -9.61 -0.06
N GLU A 40 -5.02 -9.46 -1.34
CA GLU A 40 -4.09 -10.29 -2.11
C GLU A 40 -2.63 -10.05 -1.72
N GLU A 41 -2.27 -8.82 -1.38
CA GLU A 41 -0.87 -8.49 -1.11
C GLU A 41 -0.53 -8.52 0.39
N LEU A 42 -1.48 -8.21 1.28
CA LEU A 42 -1.26 -8.14 2.73
C LEU A 42 -2.07 -9.15 3.55
N GLY A 43 -3.05 -9.83 2.95
CA GLY A 43 -3.97 -10.70 3.68
C GLY A 43 -5.03 -9.97 4.51
N ILE A 44 -5.13 -8.64 4.39
CA ILE A 44 -6.01 -7.81 5.22
C ILE A 44 -7.39 -7.73 4.56
N ASN A 45 -8.41 -8.24 5.25
CA ASN A 45 -9.78 -8.20 4.76
C ASN A 45 -10.51 -6.93 5.23
N LEU A 46 -10.57 -5.91 4.36
CA LEU A 46 -11.27 -4.66 4.65
C LEU A 46 -12.80 -4.80 4.80
N THR A 47 -13.40 -5.93 4.40
CA THR A 47 -14.83 -6.19 4.66
C THR A 47 -15.09 -6.67 6.09
N LYS A 48 -14.05 -7.14 6.78
CA LYS A 48 -14.11 -7.62 8.17
C LYS A 48 -13.49 -6.65 9.18
N ILE A 49 -12.77 -5.64 8.68
CA ILE A 49 -12.04 -4.66 9.49
C ILE A 49 -12.71 -3.30 9.32
N MET A 50 -12.89 -2.58 10.42
CA MET A 50 -13.45 -1.25 10.37
C MET A 50 -12.51 -0.28 9.64
N CYS A 51 -12.98 0.24 8.50
CA CYS A 51 -12.33 1.34 7.82
C CYS A 51 -12.72 2.65 8.51
N LEU A 52 -11.74 3.36 9.05
CA LEU A 52 -11.94 4.59 9.83
C LEU A 52 -12.19 5.82 8.95
N SER A 53 -11.95 5.71 7.64
CA SER A 53 -12.17 6.79 6.68
C SER A 53 -12.73 6.24 5.37
N PRO A 54 -13.56 7.00 4.63
CA PRO A 54 -13.96 6.60 3.29
C PRO A 54 -12.72 6.41 2.40
N LEU A 55 -12.71 5.32 1.63
CA LEU A 55 -11.73 5.14 0.55
C LEU A 55 -11.91 6.32 -0.41
N SER A 56 -10.88 7.14 -0.54
CA SER A 56 -10.94 8.34 -1.38
C SER A 56 -9.61 8.51 -2.12
N PRO A 57 -9.67 8.83 -3.43
CA PRO A 57 -8.50 9.21 -4.19
C PRO A 57 -7.85 10.41 -3.53
N TRP A 58 -6.53 10.34 -3.32
CA TRP A 58 -5.79 11.39 -2.65
C TRP A 58 -4.81 12.09 -3.58
N LEU A 59 -3.99 11.31 -4.29
CA LEU A 59 -3.00 11.84 -5.22
C LEU A 59 -3.05 11.06 -6.53
N ILE A 60 -2.53 11.68 -7.58
CA ILE A 60 -2.34 11.02 -8.88
C ILE A 60 -0.86 11.12 -9.22
N LYS A 61 -0.29 10.01 -9.70
CA LYS A 61 1.02 10.02 -10.34
C LYS A 61 0.91 9.47 -11.76
N ARG A 62 1.90 9.81 -12.58
CA ARG A 62 2.13 9.14 -13.87
C ARG A 62 3.06 7.95 -13.65
N GLY A 63 2.73 6.80 -14.21
CA GLY A 63 3.55 5.59 -14.23
C GLY A 63 3.81 5.18 -15.67
N GLY A 64 4.81 5.76 -16.31
CA GLY A 64 5.04 5.57 -17.75
C GLY A 64 3.84 6.06 -18.58
N GLN A 65 3.19 5.15 -19.31
CA GLN A 65 1.97 5.44 -20.08
C GLN A 65 0.68 5.35 -19.24
N SER A 66 0.77 4.92 -17.98
CA SER A 66 -0.38 4.73 -17.10
C SER A 66 -0.58 5.90 -16.13
N LEU A 67 -1.82 6.08 -15.68
CA LEU A 67 -2.16 6.89 -14.52
C LEU A 67 -2.31 5.98 -13.31
N VAL A 68 -1.78 6.41 -12.16
CA VAL A 68 -1.87 5.69 -10.90
C VAL A 68 -2.54 6.58 -9.87
N LEU A 69 -3.64 6.10 -9.31
CA LEU A 69 -4.35 6.74 -8.21
C LEU A 69 -3.74 6.25 -6.89
N ILE A 70 -3.29 7.18 -6.06
CA ILE A 70 -2.85 6.90 -4.69
C ILE A 70 -4.02 7.21 -3.78
N ASN A 71 -4.48 6.21 -3.05
CA ASN A 71 -5.57 6.32 -2.09
C ASN A 71 -5.01 6.29 -0.67
N ARG A 72 -5.65 7.02 0.24
CA ARG A 72 -5.34 6.93 1.67
C ARG A 72 -6.35 6.00 2.32
N VAL A 73 -5.86 4.96 2.99
CA VAL A 73 -6.69 4.01 3.72
C VAL A 73 -6.34 4.10 5.20
N THR A 74 -7.36 4.30 6.04
CA THR A 74 -7.22 4.32 7.50
C THR A 74 -8.01 3.15 8.06
N ILE A 75 -7.32 2.25 8.77
CA ILE A 75 -7.90 1.03 9.34
C ILE A 75 -7.68 1.01 10.84
N ASP A 76 -8.60 0.37 11.57
CA ASP A 76 -8.48 0.16 13.01
C ASP A 76 -7.59 -1.06 13.30
N LEU A 77 -6.30 -0.94 12.97
CA LEU A 77 -5.26 -1.92 13.28
C LEU A 77 -3.98 -1.22 13.71
N THR A 78 -3.33 -1.80 14.72
CA THR A 78 -1.99 -1.42 15.13
C THR A 78 -0.93 -1.91 14.15
N SER A 79 0.27 -1.32 14.23
CA SER A 79 1.43 -1.80 13.46
C SER A 79 1.78 -3.26 13.71
N GLN A 80 1.51 -3.78 14.91
CA GLN A 80 1.82 -5.16 15.27
C GLN A 80 0.81 -6.12 14.63
N GLU A 81 -0.48 -5.81 14.72
CA GLU A 81 -1.54 -6.62 14.11
C GLU A 81 -1.39 -6.73 12.59
N VAL A 82 -1.07 -5.61 11.91
CA VAL A 82 -0.79 -5.62 10.47
C VAL A 82 0.34 -6.60 10.12
N LYS A 83 1.42 -6.61 10.91
CA LYS A 83 2.56 -7.50 10.69
C LYS A 83 2.23 -8.96 10.96
N GLU A 84 1.40 -9.23 11.97
CA GLU A 84 0.96 -10.58 12.33
C GLU A 84 0.01 -11.16 11.29
N ILE A 85 -0.97 -10.37 10.83
CA ILE A 85 -1.88 -10.76 9.74
C ILE A 85 -1.07 -11.10 8.49
N HIS A 86 -0.15 -10.22 8.07
CA HIS A 86 0.68 -10.48 6.89
C HIS A 86 1.55 -11.73 7.07
N LYS A 87 2.12 -11.94 8.27
CA LYS A 87 2.94 -13.13 8.55
C LYS A 87 2.10 -14.41 8.43
N HIS A 88 0.88 -14.40 8.96
CA HIS A 88 -0.03 -15.54 8.86
C HIS A 88 -0.41 -15.80 7.40
N TYR A 89 -0.82 -14.77 6.68
CA TYR A 89 -1.20 -14.83 5.28
C TYR A 89 -0.09 -15.41 4.39
N LYS A 90 1.17 -14.97 4.58
CA LYS A 90 2.31 -15.55 3.87
C LYS A 90 2.46 -17.06 4.14
N ASN A 91 2.28 -17.49 5.38
CA ASN A 91 2.40 -18.91 5.72
C ASN A 91 1.29 -19.74 5.05
N GLU A 92 0.08 -19.18 4.91
CA GLU A 92 -1.01 -19.82 4.16
C GLU A 92 -0.72 -19.89 2.65
N LEU A 93 -0.11 -18.86 2.06
CA LEU A 93 0.30 -18.91 0.67
C LEU A 93 1.37 -19.99 0.45
N TYR A 94 2.39 -20.03 1.31
CA TYR A 94 3.43 -21.05 1.23
C TYR A 94 2.88 -22.47 1.38
N SER A 95 1.88 -22.69 2.26
CA SER A 95 1.26 -24.02 2.41
C SER A 95 0.46 -24.46 1.19
N LYS A 96 0.04 -23.51 0.34
CA LYS A 96 -0.62 -23.75 -0.95
C LYS A 96 0.37 -23.86 -2.12
N GLY A 97 1.67 -23.68 -1.88
CA GLY A 97 2.68 -23.61 -2.94
C GLY A 97 2.68 -22.29 -3.71
N GLU A 98 2.03 -21.26 -3.17
CA GLU A 98 1.98 -19.91 -3.74
C GLU A 98 3.05 -19.02 -3.10
N LEU A 99 3.49 -17.98 -3.82
CA LEU A 99 4.47 -17.01 -3.32
C LEU A 99 3.79 -15.67 -3.03
N PRO A 100 3.99 -15.08 -1.83
CA PRO A 100 3.47 -13.75 -1.54
C PRO A 100 4.14 -12.67 -2.39
N GLU A 101 3.42 -11.60 -2.72
CA GLU A 101 3.98 -10.43 -3.40
C GLU A 101 5.02 -9.70 -2.53
N PHE A 102 4.67 -9.47 -1.26
CA PHE A 102 5.54 -8.81 -0.29
C PHE A 102 6.30 -9.80 0.61
N LYS A 103 7.64 -9.77 0.53
CA LYS A 103 8.55 -10.45 1.49
C LYS A 103 8.23 -10.12 2.95
N ARG A 104 7.95 -8.85 3.26
CA ARG A 104 7.61 -8.35 4.60
C ARG A 104 6.90 -7.02 4.51
N VAL A 105 6.22 -6.66 5.60
CA VAL A 105 5.60 -5.34 5.80
C VAL A 105 6.39 -4.57 6.85
N GLU A 106 6.69 -3.32 6.53
CA GLU A 106 7.31 -2.38 7.44
C GLU A 106 6.34 -1.26 7.77
N THR A 107 6.39 -0.78 9.00
CA THR A 107 5.58 0.36 9.45
C THR A 107 6.49 1.48 9.92
N ILE A 108 6.09 2.72 9.64
CA ILE A 108 6.76 3.91 10.12
C ILE A 108 5.75 4.80 10.85
N PRO A 109 6.14 5.44 11.97
CA PRO A 109 5.31 6.47 12.58
C PRO A 109 5.04 7.60 11.58
N PHE A 110 3.78 8.05 11.49
CA PHE A 110 3.40 9.19 10.66
C PHE A 110 3.79 10.51 11.34
N ASN A 111 5.09 10.79 11.36
CA ASN A 111 5.66 12.04 11.87
C ASN A 111 6.97 12.37 11.12
N SER A 112 7.52 13.56 11.36
CA SER A 112 8.72 14.01 10.66
C SER A 112 9.91 13.06 10.84
N ARG A 113 10.05 12.43 12.01
CA ARG A 113 11.13 11.47 12.29
C ARG A 113 10.98 10.20 11.46
N GLY A 114 9.78 9.61 11.42
CA GLY A 114 9.50 8.39 10.67
C GLY A 114 9.67 8.58 9.16
N LEU A 115 9.16 9.69 8.62
CA LEU A 115 9.27 10.02 7.20
C LEU A 115 10.72 10.33 6.79
N ASN A 116 11.45 11.12 7.58
CA ASN A 116 12.87 11.38 7.30
C ASN A 116 13.71 10.10 7.35
N ARG A 117 13.43 9.19 8.29
CA ARG A 117 14.10 7.88 8.34
C ARG A 117 13.89 7.07 7.06
N LEU A 118 12.66 7.06 6.52
CA LEU A 118 12.40 6.37 5.25
C LEU A 118 13.15 7.07 4.10
N LEU A 119 13.05 8.39 4.00
CA LEU A 119 13.69 9.20 2.95
C LEU A 119 15.21 9.02 2.90
N LEU A 120 15.87 8.97 4.06
CA LEU A 120 17.32 8.86 4.20
C LEU A 120 17.83 7.41 4.20
N SER A 121 16.95 6.41 4.12
CA SER A 121 17.39 5.01 4.12
C SER A 121 18.07 4.60 2.82
N ASP A 122 19.04 3.69 2.88
CA ASP A 122 19.74 3.16 1.70
C ASP A 122 18.95 2.07 0.95
N TYR A 123 17.78 1.67 1.45
CA TYR A 123 16.93 0.68 0.78
C TYR A 123 16.47 1.17 -0.59
N CYS A 124 16.41 0.27 -1.57
CA CYS A 124 15.79 0.57 -2.86
C CYS A 124 14.29 0.84 -2.68
N LYS A 125 13.76 1.86 -3.36
CA LYS A 125 12.36 2.30 -3.23
C LYS A 125 11.75 2.46 -4.61
N ALA A 126 10.44 2.29 -4.71
CA ALA A 126 9.71 2.75 -5.88
C ALA A 126 9.88 4.27 -6.06
N ASP A 127 9.90 4.72 -7.31
CA ASP A 127 10.21 6.09 -7.73
C ASP A 127 9.40 7.18 -7.01
N TYR A 128 8.16 6.84 -6.65
CA TYR A 128 7.21 7.75 -6.02
C TYR A 128 7.36 7.88 -4.50
N ILE A 129 8.10 6.99 -3.83
CA ILE A 129 8.18 6.97 -2.36
C ILE A 129 8.88 8.22 -1.81
N ASN A 130 9.99 8.64 -2.43
CA ASN A 130 10.72 9.83 -2.00
C ASN A 130 9.91 11.12 -2.22
N PRO A 131 9.35 11.39 -3.41
CA PRO A 131 8.43 12.50 -3.63
C PRO A 131 7.25 12.50 -2.65
N LEU A 132 6.65 11.33 -2.39
CA LEU A 132 5.56 11.20 -1.42
C LEU A 132 6.02 11.60 -0.02
N CYS A 133 7.16 11.10 0.47
CA CYS A 133 7.68 11.48 1.79
C CYS A 133 7.89 13.00 1.91
N ILE A 134 8.45 13.64 0.89
CA ILE A 134 8.66 15.10 0.85
C ILE A 134 7.32 15.84 0.90
N TYR A 135 6.32 15.40 0.14
CA TYR A 135 4.97 15.95 0.16
C TYR A 135 4.35 15.85 1.57
N LEU A 136 4.40 14.66 2.18
CA LEU A 136 3.87 14.42 3.53
C LEU A 136 4.55 15.28 4.59
N LEU A 137 5.87 15.47 4.48
CA LEU A 137 6.63 16.33 5.39
C LEU A 137 6.20 17.80 5.31
N LYS A 138 5.84 18.30 4.12
CA LYS A 138 5.28 19.66 3.96
C LYS A 138 3.91 19.77 4.63
N GLN A 139 3.03 18.80 4.38
CA GLN A 139 1.69 18.75 4.97
C GLN A 139 1.74 18.70 6.52
N LEU A 140 2.69 17.96 7.10
CA LEU A 140 2.89 17.92 8.56
C LEU A 140 3.38 19.25 9.16
N LYS A 141 3.98 20.14 8.37
CA LYS A 141 4.39 21.47 8.82
C LYS A 141 3.21 22.45 8.78
N GLU A 142 2.41 22.38 7.72
CA GLU A 142 1.24 23.24 7.52
C GLU A 142 0.15 23.00 8.57
N ASN A 143 -0.06 21.73 8.97
CA ASN A 143 -1.05 21.37 10.01
C ASN A 143 -0.61 21.67 11.46
N LYS A 144 0.57 22.26 11.67
CA LYS A 144 1.06 22.69 13.00
C LYS A 144 0.87 24.19 13.25
N THR A 145 0.31 24.89 12.28
CA THR A 145 -0.08 26.31 12.33
C THR A 145 -1.59 26.41 12.46
#